data_AF-A0A5R8YMU6-F1
#
_entry.id   AF-A0A5R8YMU6-F1
#
_cell.length_a   1.000
_cell.length_b   1.000
_cell.length_c   1.000
_cell.angle_alpha   90.00
_cell.angle_beta   90.00
_cell.angle_gamma   90.00
#
_symmetry.space_group_name_H-M   'P 1'
#
loop_
_entity.id
_entity.type
_entity.pdbx_description
1 polymer ?
#
loop_
_entity_poly.entity_id
_entity_poly.type
_entity_poly.pdbx_seq_one_letter_code
_entity_poly.pdbx_strand_id
1 'polypeptide(L)'
;MWLFSSGPLADEAEIPPVPQAARASAALGARGHRTFGGRLARDAEGFLASRIAARNGGDYRDPDRVRAWARQVAEHVAAPRGTGV
;
A
#
# COMPACT_ATOMS: atom_id res chain seq x y z
N MET A 1 -6.41 7.37 11.65
CA MET A 1 -5.80 6.10 11.19
C MET A 1 -5.21 6.29 9.79
N TRP A 2 -4.38 5.37 9.32
CA TRP A 2 -3.80 5.36 7.97
C TRP A 2 -4.16 4.05 7.28
N LEU A 3 -4.38 4.07 5.97
CA LEU A 3 -4.70 2.88 5.18
C LEU A 3 -3.67 2.67 4.07
N PHE A 4 -3.58 1.44 3.57
CA PHE A 4 -2.80 1.15 2.38
C PHE A 4 -3.42 -0.01 1.59
N SER A 5 -3.03 -0.15 0.33
CA SER A 5 -3.44 -1.26 -0.54
C SER A 5 -2.24 -1.95 -1.16
N SER A 6 -2.35 -3.26 -1.37
CA SER A 6 -1.46 -4.00 -2.25
C SER A 6 -1.98 -3.85 -3.68
N GLY A 7 -1.14 -3.31 -4.55
CA GLY A 7 -1.47 -2.94 -5.92
C GLY A 7 -1.02 -3.97 -6.96
N PRO A 8 -0.92 -3.56 -8.23
CA PRO A 8 -0.49 -4.42 -9.33
C PRO A 8 0.93 -4.94 -9.17
N LEU A 9 1.24 -6.01 -9.91
CA LEU A 9 2.60 -6.57 -10.05
C LEU A 9 3.42 -5.72 -11.04
N ALA A 10 3.55 -4.44 -10.74
CA ALA A 10 4.24 -3.43 -11.54
C ALA A 10 4.98 -2.44 -10.64
N ASP A 11 6.12 -1.94 -11.12
CA ASP A 11 6.90 -0.90 -10.44
C ASP A 11 6.46 0.49 -10.93
N GLU A 12 5.37 0.99 -10.34
CA GLU A 12 4.82 2.32 -10.63
C GLU A 12 5.12 3.30 -9.49
N ALA A 13 5.47 4.54 -9.86
CA ALA A 13 5.82 5.63 -8.94
C ALA A 13 4.74 5.90 -7.89
N GLU A 14 3.51 6.04 -8.39
CA GLU A 14 2.34 6.43 -7.62
C GLU A 14 1.12 5.76 -8.22
N ILE A 15 0.43 4.95 -7.42
CA ILE A 15 -0.72 4.17 -7.87
C ILE A 15 -1.96 4.75 -7.15
N PRO A 16 -2.89 5.38 -7.87
CA PRO A 16 -4.07 5.97 -7.25
C PRO A 16 -4.93 4.88 -6.59
N PRO A 17 -5.67 5.20 -5.51
CA PRO A 17 -6.60 4.25 -4.93
C PRO A 17 -7.70 3.91 -5.94
N VAL A 18 -8.05 2.63 -6.01
CA VAL A 18 -9.28 2.21 -6.70
C VAL A 18 -10.50 2.83 -6.01
N PRO A 19 -11.64 3.03 -6.71
CA PRO A 19 -12.80 3.73 -6.15
C PRO A 19 -13.29 3.17 -4.82
N GLN A 20 -13.22 1.85 -4.60
CA GLN A 20 -13.61 1.20 -3.37
C GLN A 20 -12.67 1.57 -2.21
N ALA A 21 -11.35 1.60 -2.45
CA ALA A 21 -10.36 2.01 -1.45
C ALA A 21 -10.48 3.50 -1.10
N ALA A 22 -10.77 4.34 -2.09
CA ALA A 22 -11.04 5.76 -1.87
C ALA A 22 -12.30 5.96 -1.00
N ARG A 23 -13.39 5.26 -1.30
CA ARG A 23 -14.62 5.29 -0.48
C ARG A 23 -14.39 4.81 0.94
N ALA A 24 -13.66 3.70 1.12
CA ALA A 24 -13.32 3.19 2.44
C ALA A 24 -12.46 4.17 3.24
N SER A 25 -11.47 4.80 2.58
CA SER A 25 -10.62 5.82 3.20
C SER A 25 -11.43 7.03 3.69
N ALA A 26 -12.37 7.50 2.88
CA ALA A 26 -13.27 8.58 3.27
C ALA A 26 -14.18 8.18 4.43
N ALA A 27 -14.83 7.01 4.35
CA ALA A 27 -15.75 6.52 5.39
C ALA A 27 -15.08 6.32 6.75
N LEU A 28 -13.80 5.94 6.75
CA LEU A 28 -13.01 5.71 7.97
C LEU A 28 -12.29 6.97 8.48
N GLY A 29 -12.40 8.11 7.78
CA GLY A 29 -11.66 9.32 8.10
C GLY A 29 -10.14 9.07 8.09
N ALA A 30 -9.65 8.32 7.12
CA ALA A 30 -8.23 8.01 7.01
C ALA A 30 -7.43 9.30 6.74
N ARG A 31 -6.33 9.48 7.48
CA ARG A 31 -5.42 10.64 7.33
C ARG A 31 -4.64 10.59 6.02
N GLY A 32 -4.50 9.40 5.47
CA GLY A 32 -3.93 9.17 4.15
C GLY A 32 -4.03 7.70 3.76
N HIS A 33 -3.92 7.48 2.46
CA HIS A 33 -3.89 6.17 1.82
C HIS A 33 -2.72 6.09 0.85
N ARG A 34 -2.08 4.93 0.75
CA ARG A 34 -1.03 4.63 -0.23
C ARG A 34 -1.29 3.26 -0.87
N THR A 35 -1.19 3.16 -2.18
CA THR A 35 -1.08 1.87 -2.86
C THR A 35 0.40 1.55 -3.09
N PHE A 36 0.83 0.36 -2.67
CA PHE A 36 2.17 -0.18 -2.95
C PHE A 36 2.11 -1.17 -4.10
N GLY A 37 3.25 -1.49 -4.72
CA GLY A 37 3.34 -2.63 -5.64
C GLY A 37 2.88 -3.93 -4.97
N GLY A 38 2.35 -4.84 -5.77
CA GLY A 38 1.90 -6.15 -5.30
C GLY A 38 3.06 -7.11 -5.04
N ARG A 39 2.77 -8.19 -4.31
CA ARG A 39 3.65 -9.35 -4.22
C ARG A 39 2.87 -10.60 -4.58
N LEU A 40 3.43 -11.39 -5.49
CA LEU A 40 2.93 -12.71 -5.80
C LEU A 40 4.05 -13.71 -5.55
N ALA A 41 3.84 -14.60 -4.59
CA ALA A 41 4.77 -15.68 -4.30
C ALA A 41 4.86 -16.62 -5.51
N ARG A 42 6.05 -17.16 -5.79
CA ARG A 42 6.27 -18.01 -6.98
C ARG A 42 5.57 -19.36 -6.87
N ASP A 43 5.26 -19.77 -5.65
CA ASP A 43 4.51 -20.96 -5.25
C ASP A 43 3.02 -20.69 -5.01
N ALA A 44 2.50 -19.54 -5.46
CA ALA A 44 1.08 -19.22 -5.29
C ALA A 44 0.19 -20.31 -5.91
N GLU A 45 -0.64 -20.92 -5.08
CA GLU A 45 -1.57 -21.98 -5.46
C GLU A 45 -2.86 -21.42 -6.08
N GLY A 46 -3.38 -22.08 -7.11
CA GLY A 46 -4.60 -21.71 -7.81
C GLY A 46 -4.39 -21.49 -9.32
N PHE A 47 -5.29 -22.02 -10.15
CA PHE A 47 -5.07 -22.16 -11.60
C PHE A 47 -4.69 -20.86 -12.33
N LEU A 48 -5.22 -19.71 -11.89
CA LEU A 48 -4.88 -18.39 -12.43
C LEU A 48 -3.62 -17.81 -11.78
N ALA A 49 -3.48 -17.94 -10.46
CA ALA A 49 -2.35 -17.42 -9.69
C ALA A 49 -1.04 -18.11 -10.10
N SER A 50 -1.03 -19.43 -10.27
CA SER A 50 0.17 -20.17 -10.67
C SER A 50 0.63 -19.82 -12.10
N ARG A 51 -0.30 -19.52 -13.03
CA ARG A 51 0.04 -19.05 -14.38
C ARG A 51 0.59 -17.62 -14.42
N ILE A 52 0.08 -16.73 -13.55
CA ILE A 52 0.60 -15.37 -13.39
C ILE A 52 1.95 -15.40 -12.67
N ALA A 53 2.10 -16.20 -11.62
CA ALA A 53 3.33 -16.36 -10.86
C ALA A 53 4.49 -16.91 -11.71
N ALA A 54 4.19 -17.81 -12.66
CA ALA A 54 5.19 -18.34 -13.58
C ALA A 54 5.79 -17.28 -14.53
N ARG A 55 5.07 -16.19 -14.83
CA ARG A 55 5.52 -15.12 -15.75
C ARG A 55 5.91 -13.83 -15.04
N ASN A 56 5.17 -13.46 -14.00
CA ASN A 56 5.23 -12.18 -13.28
C ASN A 56 5.32 -12.39 -11.76
N GLY A 57 5.81 -13.55 -11.31
CA GLY A 57 6.01 -13.83 -9.89
C GLY A 57 7.19 -13.03 -9.34
N GLY A 58 6.93 -12.28 -8.27
CA GLY A 58 7.89 -11.35 -7.70
C GLY A 58 7.29 -10.46 -6.62
N ASP A 59 8.16 -9.69 -6.00
CA ASP A 59 7.81 -8.63 -5.06
C ASP A 59 8.08 -7.29 -5.75
N TYR A 60 7.03 -6.53 -6.04
CA TYR A 60 7.09 -5.26 -6.75
C TYR A 60 7.02 -4.07 -5.80
N ARG A 61 7.09 -4.31 -4.49
CA ARG A 61 7.14 -3.25 -3.50
C ARG A 61 8.52 -2.61 -3.53
N ASP A 62 8.56 -1.29 -3.72
CA ASP A 62 9.74 -0.48 -3.48
C ASP A 62 9.96 -0.33 -1.95
N PRO A 63 11.01 -0.95 -1.38
CA PRO A 63 11.24 -0.93 0.06
C PRO A 63 11.64 0.47 0.57
N ASP A 64 12.26 1.31 -0.27
CA ASP A 64 12.59 2.68 0.10
C ASP A 64 11.35 3.55 0.20
N ARG A 65 10.40 3.38 -0.71
CA ARG A 65 9.09 4.07 -0.62
C ARG A 65 8.25 3.61 0.55
N VAL A 66 8.26 2.31 0.85
CA VAL A 66 7.61 1.77 2.06
C VAL A 66 8.21 2.42 3.31
N ARG A 67 9.55 2.46 3.41
CA ARG A 67 10.26 3.12 4.53
C ARG A 67 9.95 4.61 4.62
N ALA A 68 9.93 5.32 3.49
CA ALA A 68 9.63 6.75 3.45
C ALA A 68 8.20 7.04 3.93
N TRP A 69 7.22 6.26 3.48
CA TRP A 69 5.84 6.41 3.92
C TRP A 69 5.67 6.06 5.40
N ALA A 70 6.31 4.99 5.88
CA ALA A 70 6.29 4.62 7.30
C ALA A 70 6.88 5.73 8.19
N ARG A 71 7.96 6.39 7.75
CA ARG A 71 8.54 7.55 8.45
C ARG A 71 7.55 8.72 8.53
N GLN A 72 6.90 9.07 7.41
CA GLN A 72 5.87 10.11 7.39
C GLN A 72 4.72 9.82 8.37
N VAL A 73 4.28 8.56 8.44
CA VAL A 73 3.26 8.11 9.40
C VAL A 73 3.77 8.25 10.84
N ALA A 74 5.00 7.82 11.11
CA ALA A 74 5.61 7.92 12.43
C ALA A 74 5.76 9.37 12.89
N GLU A 75 6.22 10.27 12.02
CA GLU A 75 6.34 11.71 12.28
C GLU A 75 4.98 12.32 12.66
N HIS A 76 3.90 11.97 11.93
CA HIS A 76 2.55 12.42 12.26
C HIS A 76 2.00 11.87 13.58
N VAL A 77 2.42 10.68 13.97
CA VAL A 77 1.99 10.05 15.23
C VAL A 77 2.80 10.58 16.40
N ALA A 78 4.08 10.85 16.20
CA ALA A 78 5.01 11.37 17.21
C ALA A 78 4.87 12.88 17.43
N ALA A 79 4.35 13.62 16.44
CA ALA A 79 4.01 15.02 16.62
C ALA A 79 3.14 15.17 17.88
N PRO A 80 3.52 16.03 18.84
CA PRO A 80 2.73 16.24 20.04
C PRO A 80 1.31 16.57 19.60
N ARG A 81 0.31 15.87 20.17
CA ARG A 81 -1.07 16.29 20.04
C ARG A 81 -1.08 17.72 20.57
N GLY A 82 -1.32 18.70 19.70
CA GLY A 82 -1.29 20.10 20.09
C GLY A 82 -2.05 20.25 21.38
N THR A 83 -1.36 20.70 22.43
CA THR A 83 -1.99 21.05 23.70
C THR A 83 -2.94 22.18 23.36
N GLY A 84 -4.22 21.86 23.21
CA GLY A 84 -5.26 22.86 23.07
C GLY A 84 -5.28 23.70 24.33
N VAL A 85 -4.88 24.96 24.18
CA VAL A 85 -5.21 26.06 25.08
C VAL A 85 -6.63 26.51 24.77
#